data_AF-A0ABC8KH18-F1
#
_entry.id   AF-A0ABC8KH18-F1
#
_cell.length_a   1.000
_cell.length_b   1.000
_cell.length_c   1.000
_cell.angle_alpha   90.00
_cell.angle_beta   90.00
_cell.angle_gamma   90.00
#
_symmetry.space_group_name_H-M   'P 1'
#
loop_
_entity.id
_entity.type
_entity.pdbx_description
1 polymer ?
#
loop_
_entity_poly.entity_id
_entity_poly.type
_entity_poly.pdbx_seq_one_letter_code
_entity_poly.pdbx_strand_id
1 'polypeptide(L)'
;MDSTLASREMVVEMCDVVAERAARVAGAGIVEMIKKLGRLEKKMRIVIVEGGLYDHYRVFRNYLHSSVLEMLGDEFPDHVVTEHAHGGSGAGALFFVACCNAKI
;
A
#
# COMPACT_ATOMS: atom_id res chain seq x y z
N MET A 1 20.94 -30.07 -4.30
CA MET A 1 19.60 -29.90 -3.72
C MET A 1 18.65 -29.76 -4.90
N ASP A 2 18.13 -30.87 -5.39
CA ASP A 2 17.22 -30.87 -6.55
C ASP A 2 15.79 -30.93 -6.03
N SER A 3 15.08 -29.81 -6.14
CA SER A 3 13.63 -29.77 -5.94
C SER A 3 12.91 -30.14 -7.23
N THR A 4 11.84 -30.93 -7.13
CA THR A 4 11.01 -31.30 -8.29
C THR A 4 10.26 -30.08 -8.82
N LEU A 5 9.89 -30.10 -10.11
CA LEU A 5 9.08 -29.04 -10.72
C LEU A 5 7.77 -28.82 -9.95
N ALA A 6 7.06 -29.91 -9.63
CA ALA A 6 5.81 -29.87 -8.88
C ALA A 6 5.97 -29.21 -7.49
N SER A 7 7.09 -29.45 -6.80
CA SER A 7 7.36 -28.79 -5.52
C SER A 7 7.60 -27.29 -5.68
N ARG A 8 8.21 -26.84 -6.79
CA ARG A 8 8.44 -25.41 -7.07
C ARG A 8 7.15 -24.70 -7.43
N GLU A 9 6.30 -25.33 -8.25
CA GLU A 9 4.98 -24.80 -8.63
C GLU A 9 4.09 -24.60 -7.40
N MET A 10 4.00 -25.60 -6.52
CA MET A 10 3.26 -25.50 -5.27
C MET A 10 3.73 -24.32 -4.40
N VAL A 11 5.05 -24.10 -4.29
CA VAL A 11 5.60 -22.98 -3.51
C VAL A 11 5.22 -21.63 -4.13
N VAL A 12 5.25 -21.52 -5.45
CA VAL A 12 4.83 -20.29 -6.15
C VAL A 12 3.36 -19.98 -5.89
N GLU A 13 2.48 -20.98 -6.01
CA GLU A 13 1.04 -20.81 -5.73
C GLU A 13 0.78 -20.41 -4.28
N MET A 14 1.47 -21.04 -3.33
CA MET A 14 1.35 -20.70 -1.92
C MET A 14 1.79 -19.25 -1.66
N CYS A 15 2.91 -18.82 -2.23
CA CYS A 15 3.39 -17.45 -2.10
C CYS A 15 2.41 -16.44 -2.70
N ASP A 16 1.77 -16.77 -3.82
CA ASP A 16 0.78 -15.91 -4.46
C ASP A 16 -0.47 -15.71 -3.57
N VAL A 17 -1.01 -16.80 -3.01
CA VAL A 17 -2.14 -16.75 -2.06
C VAL A 17 -1.79 -15.94 -0.81
N VAL A 18 -0.58 -16.12 -0.27
CA VAL A 18 -0.12 -15.35 0.90
C VAL A 18 0.02 -13.87 0.56
N ALA A 19 0.58 -13.55 -0.60
CA ALA A 19 0.76 -12.18 -1.07
C ALA A 19 -0.59 -11.48 -1.29
N GLU A 20 -1.54 -12.15 -1.96
CA GLU A 20 -2.89 -11.64 -2.18
C GLU A 20 -3.59 -11.36 -0.85
N ARG A 21 -3.59 -12.33 0.07
CA ARG A 21 -4.24 -12.16 1.38
C ARG A 21 -3.62 -10.99 2.16
N ALA A 22 -2.30 -10.92 2.22
CA ALA A 22 -1.61 -9.85 2.94
C ALA A 22 -1.94 -8.48 2.33
N ALA A 23 -1.96 -8.39 1.00
CA ALA A 23 -2.29 -7.16 0.29
C ALA A 23 -3.74 -6.71 0.53
N ARG A 24 -4.71 -7.64 0.48
CA ARG A 24 -6.13 -7.32 0.74
C ARG A 24 -6.36 -6.84 2.18
N VAL A 25 -5.68 -7.44 3.17
CA VAL A 25 -5.78 -7.01 4.57
C VAL A 25 -5.17 -5.62 4.76
N ALA A 26 -4.02 -5.34 4.16
CA ALA A 26 -3.42 -4.01 4.18
C ALA A 26 -4.31 -2.97 3.49
N GLY A 27 -4.91 -3.33 2.36
CA GLY A 27 -5.87 -2.49 1.63
C GLY A 27 -7.10 -2.14 2.47
N ALA A 28 -7.68 -3.12 3.18
CA ALA A 28 -8.79 -2.87 4.11
C ALA A 28 -8.40 -1.88 5.21
N GLY A 29 -7.19 -1.99 5.77
CA GLY A 29 -6.68 -1.04 6.76
C GLY A 29 -6.55 0.39 6.21
N ILE A 30 -6.04 0.54 4.99
CA ILE A 30 -5.95 1.83 4.30
C ILE A 30 -7.35 2.43 4.11
N VAL A 31 -8.30 1.66 3.57
CA VAL A 31 -9.67 2.12 3.32
C VAL A 31 -10.37 2.50 4.63
N GLU A 32 -10.19 1.75 5.70
CA GLU A 32 -10.77 2.06 7.00
C GLU A 32 -10.17 3.34 7.59
N MET A 33 -8.85 3.56 7.50
CA MET A 33 -8.24 4.82 7.92
C MET A 33 -8.80 6.01 7.14
N ILE A 34 -8.95 5.84 5.83
CA ILE A 34 -9.50 6.83 4.92
C ILE A 34 -10.96 7.19 5.30
N LYS A 35 -11.78 6.18 5.60
CA LYS A 35 -13.17 6.32 6.09
C LYS A 35 -13.22 7.02 7.44
N LYS A 36 -12.41 6.57 8.40
CA LYS A 36 -12.37 7.09 9.78
C LYS A 36 -12.00 8.55 9.86
N LEU A 37 -11.14 9.04 8.96
CA LEU A 37 -10.80 10.46 8.91
C LEU A 37 -11.98 11.34 8.44
N GLY A 38 -13.09 10.77 7.94
CA GLY A 38 -14.25 11.50 7.45
C GLY A 38 -13.99 12.26 6.15
N ARG A 39 -13.03 11.79 5.34
CA ARG A 39 -12.44 12.57 4.23
C ARG A 39 -12.94 12.19 2.84
N LEU A 40 -13.97 11.36 2.72
CA LEU A 40 -14.41 10.79 1.44
C LEU A 40 -14.96 11.83 0.46
N GLU A 41 -15.62 12.89 0.95
CA GLU A 41 -16.46 13.73 0.09
C GLU A 41 -15.79 14.99 -0.48
N LYS A 42 -14.56 15.35 -0.08
CA LYS A 42 -14.06 16.73 -0.31
C LYS A 42 -12.73 16.87 -1.06
N LYS A 43 -11.85 15.86 -1.12
CA LYS A 43 -10.51 15.98 -1.75
C LYS A 43 -9.95 14.65 -2.24
N MET A 44 -9.20 14.69 -3.35
CA MET A 44 -8.28 13.62 -3.76
C MET A 44 -7.24 13.35 -2.66
N ARG A 45 -7.01 12.08 -2.35
CA ARG A 45 -6.12 11.63 -1.28
C ARG A 45 -4.98 10.84 -1.89
N ILE A 46 -3.78 11.16 -1.44
CA ILE A 46 -2.57 10.44 -1.80
C ILE A 46 -2.22 9.57 -0.60
N VAL A 47 -2.22 8.26 -0.80
CA VAL A 47 -1.69 7.31 0.18
C VAL A 47 -0.27 7.02 -0.24
N ILE A 48 0.67 7.45 0.58
CA ILE A 48 2.08 7.21 0.34
C ILE A 48 2.42 5.85 0.96
N VAL A 49 2.82 4.88 0.13
CA VAL A 49 3.23 3.55 0.56
C VAL A 49 4.74 3.41 0.41
N GLU A 50 5.39 2.95 1.48
CA GLU A 50 6.83 2.69 1.53
C GLU A 50 7.09 1.26 2.00
N GLY A 51 8.16 0.64 1.48
CA GLY A 51 8.73 -0.59 2.01
C GLY A 51 9.04 -1.61 0.92
N GLY A 52 10.09 -2.41 1.15
CA GLY A 52 10.65 -3.32 0.13
C GLY A 52 9.65 -4.27 -0.52
N LEU A 53 8.58 -4.66 0.20
CA LEU A 53 7.51 -5.49 -0.34
C LEU A 53 6.69 -4.75 -1.41
N TYR A 54 6.29 -3.50 -1.14
CA TYR A 54 5.59 -2.68 -2.13
C TYR A 54 6.53 -2.30 -3.28
N ASP A 55 7.80 -2.03 -2.96
CA ASP A 55 8.82 -1.52 -3.89
C ASP A 55 9.24 -2.57 -4.91
N HIS A 56 9.52 -3.78 -4.46
CA HIS A 56 10.15 -4.82 -5.28
C HIS A 56 9.20 -5.94 -5.69
N TYR A 57 8.06 -6.11 -5.01
CA TYR A 57 7.13 -7.18 -5.33
C TYR A 57 5.88 -6.65 -6.06
N ARG A 58 5.99 -6.59 -7.40
CA ARG A 58 4.93 -6.05 -8.28
C ARG A 58 3.57 -6.73 -8.11
N VAL A 59 3.55 -8.04 -7.86
CA VAL A 59 2.30 -8.81 -7.66
C VAL A 59 1.57 -8.32 -6.42
N PHE A 60 2.28 -8.19 -5.29
CA PHE A 60 1.72 -7.63 -4.06
C PHE A 60 1.19 -6.20 -4.26
N ARG A 61 1.95 -5.34 -4.96
CA ARG A 61 1.52 -3.97 -5.28
C ARG A 61 0.20 -3.94 -6.05
N ASN A 62 0.05 -4.81 -7.05
CA ASN A 62 -1.17 -4.89 -7.85
C ASN A 62 -2.36 -5.37 -7.03
N TYR A 63 -2.18 -6.40 -6.18
CA TYR A 63 -3.24 -6.85 -5.29
C TYR A 63 -3.66 -5.77 -4.30
N LEU A 64 -2.71 -5.01 -3.75
CA LEU A 64 -2.99 -3.93 -2.82
C LEU A 64 -3.83 -2.84 -3.50
N HIS A 65 -3.38 -2.36 -4.66
CA HIS A 65 -4.09 -1.35 -5.44
C HIS A 65 -5.51 -1.81 -5.81
N SER A 66 -5.63 -3.03 -6.33
CA SER A 66 -6.92 -3.60 -6.73
C SER A 66 -7.87 -3.74 -5.53
N SER A 67 -7.36 -4.19 -4.38
CA SER A 67 -8.16 -4.35 -3.17
C SER A 67 -8.69 -3.03 -2.60
N VAL A 68 -7.88 -1.97 -2.66
CA VAL A 68 -8.28 -0.63 -2.23
C VAL A 68 -9.37 -0.09 -3.16
N LEU A 69 -9.19 -0.23 -4.47
CA LEU A 69 -10.17 0.20 -5.47
C LEU A 69 -11.51 -0.55 -5.31
N GLU A 70 -11.46 -1.87 -5.18
CA GLU A 70 -12.65 -2.73 -4.97
C GLU A 70 -13.44 -2.30 -3.73
N MET A 71 -12.76 -1.99 -2.62
CA MET A 71 -13.42 -1.62 -1.36
C MET A 71 -13.91 -0.17 -1.29
N LEU A 72 -13.38 0.72 -2.13
CA LEU A 72 -13.86 2.10 -2.26
C LEU A 72 -15.08 2.18 -3.19
N GLY A 73 -15.21 1.25 -4.13
CA GLY A 73 -16.33 1.18 -5.07
C GLY A 73 -16.39 2.36 -6.05
N ASP A 74 -17.45 2.39 -6.86
CA ASP A 74 -17.66 3.38 -7.93
C ASP A 74 -17.95 4.80 -7.40
N GLU A 75 -18.15 4.97 -6.10
CA GLU A 75 -18.46 6.28 -5.51
C GLU A 75 -17.22 7.18 -5.43
N PHE A 76 -16.00 6.62 -5.33
CA PHE A 76 -14.77 7.40 -5.12
C PHE A 76 -13.49 6.88 -5.84
N PRO A 77 -13.53 6.33 -7.07
CA PRO A 77 -12.37 5.69 -7.69
C PRO A 77 -11.19 6.66 -7.90
N ASP A 78 -11.46 7.91 -8.29
CA ASP A 78 -10.42 8.92 -8.57
C ASP A 78 -9.89 9.63 -7.31
N HIS A 79 -10.40 9.30 -6.13
CA HIS A 79 -10.10 10.03 -4.90
C HIS A 79 -8.94 9.42 -4.10
N VAL A 80 -8.38 8.29 -4.50
CA VAL A 80 -7.27 7.64 -3.78
C VAL A 80 -6.18 7.21 -4.75
N VAL A 81 -5.06 7.93 -4.73
CA VAL A 81 -3.86 7.60 -5.49
C VAL A 81 -2.84 6.99 -4.52
N THR A 82 -2.45 5.74 -4.74
CA THR A 82 -1.34 5.13 -3.99
C THR A 82 -0.03 5.45 -4.68
N GLU A 83 0.74 6.35 -4.09
CA GLU A 83 2.03 6.78 -4.60
C GLU A 83 3.17 6.10 -3.85
N HIS A 84 4.26 5.88 -4.56
CA HIS A 84 5.50 5.38 -3.98
C HIS A 84 6.27 6.56 -3.38
N ALA A 85 6.70 6.47 -2.13
CA ALA A 85 7.54 7.52 -1.58
C ALA A 85 9.00 7.35 -1.98
N HIS A 86 9.66 8.48 -2.25
CA HIS A 86 11.09 8.53 -2.60
C HIS A 86 11.99 8.98 -1.44
N GLY A 87 11.46 9.12 -0.21
CA GLY A 87 12.12 9.85 0.88
C GLY A 87 12.40 9.05 2.16
N GLY A 88 11.62 8.02 2.46
CA GLY A 88 11.79 7.21 3.65
C GLY A 88 11.67 7.99 4.97
N SER A 89 11.97 7.30 6.07
CA SER A 89 12.04 7.89 7.41
C SER A 89 13.03 9.05 7.53
N GLY A 90 14.05 9.12 6.68
CA GLY A 90 15.05 10.20 6.69
C GLY A 90 14.49 11.55 6.21
N ALA A 91 13.81 11.56 5.06
CA ALA A 91 13.16 12.77 4.57
C ALA A 91 12.00 13.21 5.47
N GLY A 92 11.24 12.25 6.01
CA GLY A 92 10.17 12.52 6.98
C GLY A 92 10.69 13.20 8.25
N ALA A 93 11.82 12.73 8.80
CA ALA A 93 12.44 13.33 9.98
C ALA A 93 12.96 14.75 9.69
N LEU A 94 13.59 14.98 8.54
CA LEU A 94 14.04 16.32 8.13
C LEU A 94 12.86 17.29 7.97
N PHE A 95 11.78 16.86 7.33
CA PHE A 95 10.57 17.68 7.19
C PHE A 95 9.97 18.00 8.56
N PHE A 96 9.89 17.01 9.46
CA PHE A 96 9.39 17.21 10.82
C PHE A 96 10.25 18.23 11.58
N VAL A 97 11.57 18.10 11.54
CA VAL A 97 12.51 19.05 12.14
C VAL A 97 12.37 20.44 11.53
N ALA A 98 12.23 20.56 10.21
CA ALA A 98 12.00 21.85 9.55
C ALA A 98 10.69 22.51 10.01
N CYS A 99 9.60 21.74 10.15
CA CYS A 99 8.34 22.24 10.68
C CYS A 99 8.44 22.65 12.15
N CYS A 100 9.23 21.94 12.97
CA CYS A 100 9.44 22.28 14.38
C CYS A 100 10.35 23.50 14.57
N ASN A 101 11.29 23.75 13.66
CA ASN A 101 12.16 24.94 13.70
C ASN A 101 11.54 26.16 12.99
N ALA A 102 10.40 25.99 12.32
CA ALA A 102 9.58 27.09 11.83
C ALA A 102 8.80 27.73 12.99
N LYS A 103 9.54 28.50 13.81
CA LYS A 103 9.09 29.48 14.82
C LYS A 103 8.84 28.96 16.24
N ILE A 104 9.73 29.39 17.13
CA ILE A 104 9.35 30.31 18.22
C ILE A 104 10.05 31.64 17.92
#